data_AF-A0A3M7L3S3-F1
#
_entry.id   AF-A0A3M7L3S3-F1
#
_cell.length_a   1.000
_cell.length_b   1.000
_cell.length_c   1.000
_cell.angle_alpha   90.00
_cell.angle_beta   90.00
_cell.angle_gamma   90.00
#
_symmetry.space_group_name_H-M   'P 1'
#
loop_
_entity.id
_entity.type
_entity.pdbx_description
1 polymer ?
#
loop_
_entity_poly.entity_id
_entity_poly.type
_entity_poly.pdbx_seq_one_letter_code
_entity_poly.pdbx_strand_id
1 'polypeptide(L)'
;MTIKFILLVNKQGQTRLAKYTENMLGTEDRCALEAEIVRKCLVRSDKQCNIVYHDNYKVVYRRYASLFFLVGVDNEENELGILEFIHCVVETLDKWFSNVCELDIMYSLETAHYILDEMCMNGCIVETNRSNVLAPVHLLEKATTPRMAQASDVDDMEPLLLTAKLDPASRALFTGLRTKYFPAERNYLDAHLTLFHKLDRRQEAAVRRDVAFACSTSSPMVIPVLEPVFLGKGVALRTPSKPLDSLRARLAGQWKPWLTPQDRQGHRAHITIQNKVSPEEARGLFDELRGTWQPHTLTVQGLELHIYKGGPWELLEAYDFGA
;
A
#
# COMPACT_ATOMS: atom_id res chain seq x y z
N MET A 1 22.99 27.38 -9.19
CA MET A 1 22.15 26.27 -8.71
C MET A 1 22.94 24.99 -8.70
N THR A 2 23.74 24.76 -7.66
CA THR A 2 24.48 23.49 -7.53
C THR A 2 24.14 22.78 -6.24
N ILE A 3 23.06 22.00 -6.28
CA ILE A 3 22.85 20.89 -5.36
C ILE A 3 24.03 19.93 -5.53
N LYS A 4 24.71 19.63 -4.44
CA LYS A 4 25.90 18.77 -4.45
C LYS A 4 25.59 17.34 -4.02
N PHE A 5 24.70 17.19 -3.04
CA PHE A 5 24.16 15.90 -2.65
C PHE A 5 22.73 16.01 -2.12
N ILE A 6 22.02 14.88 -2.20
CA ILE A 6 20.70 14.66 -1.60
C ILE A 6 20.79 13.37 -0.80
N LEU A 7 20.45 13.43 0.49
CA LEU A 7 20.45 12.29 1.40
C LEU A 7 19.07 12.12 2.02
N LEU A 8 18.57 10.88 2.04
CA LEU A 8 17.42 10.48 2.83
C LEU A 8 17.91 9.59 3.97
N VAL A 9 17.56 9.95 5.20
CA VAL A 9 18.12 9.32 6.41
C VAL A 9 17.01 9.06 7.40
N ASN A 10 17.02 7.92 8.08
CA ASN A 10 16.02 7.62 9.09
C ASN A 10 16.36 8.26 10.46
N LYS A 11 15.47 8.10 11.44
CA LYS A 11 15.69 8.61 12.81
C LYS A 11 16.92 8.02 13.51
N GLN A 12 17.39 6.85 13.09
CA GLN A 12 18.57 6.17 13.63
C GLN A 12 19.88 6.63 12.95
N GLY A 13 19.82 7.53 11.96
CA GLY A 13 20.99 8.00 11.22
C GLY A 13 21.45 7.06 10.11
N GLN A 14 20.63 6.10 9.71
CA GLN A 14 20.92 5.21 8.58
C GLN A 14 20.48 5.86 7.27
N THR A 15 21.41 5.99 6.33
CA THR A 15 21.14 6.47 4.97
C THR A 15 20.31 5.45 4.20
N ARG A 16 19.19 5.90 3.62
CA ARG A 16 18.28 5.10 2.76
C ARG A 16 18.48 5.37 1.29
N LEU A 17 18.79 6.60 0.95
CA LEU A 17 19.10 7.03 -0.41
C LEU A 17 20.20 8.09 -0.32
N ALA A 18 21.22 7.97 -1.16
CA ALA A 18 22.25 8.97 -1.31
C ALA A 18 22.50 9.26 -2.78
N LYS A 19 22.34 10.51 -3.20
CA LYS A 19 22.63 10.98 -4.54
C LYS A 19 23.68 12.07 -4.46
N TYR A 20 24.69 11.96 -5.30
CA TYR A 20 25.82 12.89 -5.39
C TYR A 20 25.94 13.41 -6.81
N THR A 21 26.25 14.69 -6.98
CA THR A 21 26.68 15.18 -8.28
C THR A 21 28.11 14.72 -8.57
N GLU A 22 28.32 14.23 -9.80
CA GLU A 22 29.64 13.88 -10.31
C GLU A 22 30.59 15.10 -10.11
N ASN A 23 31.76 14.87 -9.50
CA ASN A 23 32.80 15.84 -9.10
C ASN A 23 32.85 16.29 -7.63
N MET A 24 32.11 15.68 -6.70
CA MET A 24 32.14 16.16 -5.30
C MET A 24 33.36 15.68 -4.48
N LEU A 25 33.52 14.37 -4.27
CA LEU A 25 34.51 13.77 -3.36
C LEU A 25 34.77 12.28 -3.72
N GLY A 26 35.89 11.73 -3.27
CA GLY A 26 36.17 10.28 -3.30
C GLY A 26 35.24 9.49 -2.36
N THR A 27 35.11 8.17 -2.54
CA THR A 27 34.13 7.35 -1.80
C THR A 27 34.32 7.38 -0.29
N GLU A 28 35.56 7.40 0.21
CA GLU A 28 35.84 7.44 1.65
C GLU A 28 35.46 8.79 2.29
N ASP A 29 35.75 9.89 1.59
CA ASP A 29 35.41 11.24 2.02
C ASP A 29 33.89 11.48 2.09
N ARG A 30 33.11 10.81 1.22
CA ARG A 30 31.64 10.87 1.25
C ARG A 30 31.07 10.26 2.52
N CYS A 31 31.55 9.07 2.92
CA CYS A 31 31.08 8.42 4.14
C CYS A 31 31.35 9.25 5.40
N ALA A 32 32.54 9.87 5.47
CA ALA A 32 32.89 10.76 6.58
C ALA A 32 31.99 12.01 6.62
N LEU A 33 31.78 12.64 5.45
CA LEU A 33 30.91 13.80 5.29
C LEU A 33 29.46 13.49 5.68
N GLU A 34 28.88 12.38 5.17
CA GLU A 34 27.53 11.94 5.53
C GLU A 34 27.39 11.78 7.04
N ALA A 35 28.30 11.03 7.67
CA ALA A 35 28.23 10.73 9.09
C ALA A 35 28.28 12.00 9.96
N GLU A 36 29.07 13.00 9.56
CA GLU A 36 29.13 14.27 10.26
C GLU A 36 27.87 15.11 10.08
N ILE A 37 27.39 15.26 8.84
CA ILE A 37 26.19 16.03 8.52
C ILE A 37 24.96 15.42 9.19
N VAL A 38 24.79 14.10 9.09
CA VAL A 38 23.66 13.38 9.67
C VAL A 38 23.62 13.57 11.18
N ARG A 39 24.76 13.39 11.85
CA ARG A 39 24.87 13.61 13.30
C ARG A 39 24.52 15.05 13.67
N LYS A 40 25.03 16.05 12.94
CA LYS A 40 24.72 17.47 13.17
C LYS A 40 23.22 17.77 12.99
N CYS A 41 22.55 17.15 12.02
CA CYS A 41 21.13 17.38 11.77
C CYS A 41 20.21 16.65 12.78
N LEU A 42 20.55 15.43 13.18
CA LEU A 42 19.71 14.60 14.06
C LEU A 42 19.70 15.05 15.53
N VAL A 43 20.78 15.68 16.00
CA VAL A 43 20.86 16.18 17.39
C VAL A 43 20.02 17.45 17.60
N ARG A 44 19.58 18.11 16.51
CA ARG A 44 18.89 19.39 16.58
C ARG A 44 17.42 19.24 16.98
N SER A 45 16.92 20.22 17.72
CA SER A 45 15.51 20.29 18.11
C SER A 45 14.65 20.94 17.02
N ASP A 46 13.33 20.77 17.15
CA ASP A 46 12.30 21.33 16.28
C ASP A 46 12.21 22.87 16.31
N LYS A 47 12.80 23.51 17.33
CA LYS A 47 12.87 24.97 17.45
C LYS A 47 14.05 25.60 16.70
N GLN A 48 14.98 24.79 16.21
CA GLN A 48 16.15 25.28 15.50
C GLN A 48 15.86 25.38 13.99
N CYS A 49 16.61 26.24 13.29
CA CYS A 49 16.43 26.41 11.85
C CYS A 49 16.81 25.14 11.07
N ASN A 50 16.14 24.98 9.92
CA ASN A 50 16.32 23.92 8.93
C ASN A 50 17.63 24.00 8.12
N ILE A 51 18.54 24.88 8.49
CA ILE A 51 19.78 25.17 7.75
C ILE A 51 20.97 24.91 8.68
N VAL A 52 21.92 24.12 8.22
CA VAL A 52 23.16 23.79 8.92
C VAL A 52 24.34 24.12 8.03
N TYR A 53 25.27 24.93 8.52
CA TYR A 53 26.50 25.24 7.81
C TYR A 53 27.56 24.19 8.17
N HIS A 54 28.20 23.62 7.16
CA HIS A 54 29.31 22.69 7.34
C HIS A 54 30.36 22.89 6.27
N ASP A 55 31.53 23.34 6.69
CA ASP A 55 32.68 23.65 5.85
C ASP A 55 32.30 24.58 4.69
N ASN A 56 32.36 24.09 3.45
CA ASN A 56 32.04 24.86 2.26
C ASN A 56 30.60 24.67 1.76
N TYR A 57 29.75 24.03 2.56
CA TYR A 57 28.37 23.68 2.18
C TYR A 57 27.34 24.25 3.14
N LYS A 58 26.20 24.64 2.58
CA LYS A 58 24.96 24.83 3.34
C LYS A 58 24.14 23.54 3.20
N VAL A 59 23.71 22.98 4.32
CA VAL A 59 22.84 21.80 4.36
C VAL A 59 21.45 22.25 4.76
N VAL A 60 20.51 22.16 3.84
CA VAL A 60 19.08 22.39 4.09
C VAL A 60 18.44 21.05 4.38
N TYR A 61 17.73 20.94 5.51
CA TYR A 61 17.10 19.68 5.89
C TYR A 61 15.68 19.84 6.41
N ARG A 62 14.85 18.81 6.20
CA ARG A 62 13.49 18.75 6.74
C ARG A 62 13.10 17.33 7.10
N ARG A 63 12.37 17.20 8.21
CA ARG A 63 11.88 15.92 8.72
C ARG A 63 10.43 15.69 8.27
N TYR A 64 10.16 14.52 7.71
CA TYR A 64 8.83 14.01 7.39
C TYR A 64 8.66 12.65 8.08
N ALA A 65 7.79 12.60 9.10
CA ALA A 65 7.57 11.42 9.94
C ALA A 65 8.88 10.82 10.53
N SER A 66 9.37 9.71 9.97
CA SER A 66 10.62 9.03 10.35
C SER A 66 11.81 9.30 9.43
N LEU A 67 11.61 9.96 8.30
CA LEU A 67 12.65 10.30 7.34
C LEU A 67 13.08 11.76 7.47
N PHE A 68 14.37 11.97 7.30
CA PHE A 68 15.01 13.27 7.16
C PHE A 68 15.51 13.38 5.73
N PHE A 69 15.17 14.49 5.08
CA PHE A 69 15.66 14.85 3.76
C PHE A 69 16.70 15.94 3.95
N LEU A 70 17.93 15.68 3.52
CA LEU A 70 19.05 16.61 3.65
C LEU A 70 19.57 16.91 2.24
N VAL A 71 19.71 18.19 1.90
CA VAL A 71 20.21 18.65 0.62
C VAL A 71 21.39 19.57 0.88
N GLY A 72 22.57 19.17 0.39
CA GLY A 72 23.78 19.97 0.45
C GLY A 72 23.87 20.87 -0.78
N VAL A 73 24.04 22.16 -0.57
CA VAL A 73 24.19 23.17 -1.62
C VAL A 73 25.43 24.02 -1.39
N ASP A 74 25.86 24.71 -2.44
CA ASP A 74 26.90 25.74 -2.32
C ASP A 74 26.39 26.98 -1.54
N ASN A 75 27.31 27.92 -1.27
CA ASN A 75 27.00 29.08 -0.45
C ASN A 75 26.17 30.15 -1.16
N GLU A 76 25.96 30.05 -2.47
CA GLU A 76 25.26 31.04 -3.28
C GLU A 76 23.76 30.71 -3.45
N GLU A 77 23.36 29.47 -3.15
CA GLU A 77 21.98 29.04 -3.24
C GLU A 77 21.02 29.64 -2.20
N ASN A 78 19.76 29.78 -2.63
CA ASN A 78 18.65 30.19 -1.79
C ASN A 78 18.10 29.00 -0.99
N GLU A 79 18.25 29.06 0.33
CA GLU A 79 17.91 27.98 1.24
C GLU A 79 16.40 27.70 1.30
N LEU A 80 15.56 28.73 1.15
CA LEU A 80 14.10 28.56 1.14
C LEU A 80 13.62 27.89 -0.15
N GLY A 81 14.27 28.20 -1.28
CA GLY A 81 14.01 27.51 -2.55
C GLY A 81 14.34 26.02 -2.46
N ILE A 82 15.43 25.67 -1.78
CA ILE A 82 15.78 24.26 -1.52
C ILE A 82 14.81 23.59 -0.55
N LEU A 83 14.33 24.30 0.46
CA LEU A 83 13.32 23.76 1.39
C LEU A 83 12.00 23.44 0.68
N GLU A 84 11.60 24.28 -0.26
CA GLU A 84 10.43 24.04 -1.11
C GLU A 84 10.67 22.90 -2.10
N PHE A 85 11.88 22.83 -2.67
CA PHE A 85 12.28 21.69 -3.50
C PHE A 85 12.21 20.37 -2.74
N ILE A 86 12.67 20.31 -1.49
CA ILE A 86 12.52 19.13 -0.61
C ILE A 86 11.04 18.76 -0.46
N HIS A 87 10.15 19.75 -0.30
CA HIS A 87 8.72 19.49 -0.23
C HIS A 87 8.16 18.92 -1.53
N CYS A 88 8.52 19.50 -2.66
CA CYS A 88 8.15 19.04 -3.99
C CYS A 88 8.60 17.58 -4.24
N VAL A 89 9.81 17.22 -3.81
CA VAL A 89 10.32 15.83 -3.87
C VAL A 89 9.43 14.91 -3.06
N VAL A 90 9.10 15.27 -1.81
CA VAL A 90 8.27 14.44 -0.93
C VAL A 90 6.87 14.24 -1.50
N GLU A 91 6.24 15.30 -2.01
CA GLU A 91 4.91 15.18 -2.64
C GLU A 91 4.94 14.36 -3.92
N THR A 92 6.02 14.43 -4.70
CA THR A 92 6.18 13.63 -5.91
C THR A 92 6.34 12.15 -5.57
N LEU A 93 7.13 11.84 -4.54
CA LEU A 93 7.24 10.48 -4.00
C LEU A 93 5.90 10.01 -3.42
N ASP A 94 5.18 10.86 -2.69
CA ASP A 94 3.88 10.53 -2.10
C ASP A 94 2.82 10.23 -3.17
N LYS A 95 2.81 11.01 -4.26
CA LYS A 95 1.94 10.78 -5.41
C LYS A 95 2.27 9.46 -6.12
N TRP A 96 3.55 9.11 -6.23
CA TRP A 96 3.97 7.85 -6.85
C TRP A 96 3.61 6.63 -5.98
N PHE A 97 3.95 6.67 -4.70
CA PHE A 97 3.75 5.53 -3.79
C PHE A 97 2.35 5.47 -3.17
N SER A 98 1.51 6.49 -3.35
CA SER A 98 0.16 6.58 -2.76
C SER A 98 0.16 6.42 -1.24
N ASN A 99 0.69 7.43 -0.52
CA ASN A 99 1.05 7.44 0.90
C ASN A 99 2.43 6.82 1.18
N VAL A 100 3.48 7.56 0.81
CA VAL A 100 4.87 7.09 0.87
C VAL A 100 5.34 6.81 2.30
N CYS A 101 5.99 5.67 2.52
CA CYS A 101 6.70 5.38 3.75
C CYS A 101 8.19 5.03 3.51
N GLU A 102 8.98 5.00 4.58
CA GLU A 102 10.41 4.62 4.52
C GLU A 102 10.64 3.27 3.85
N LEU A 103 9.72 2.33 4.08
CA LEU A 103 9.81 0.98 3.54
C LEU A 103 9.60 0.95 2.03
N ASP A 104 8.74 1.81 1.48
CA ASP A 104 8.49 1.90 0.04
C ASP A 104 9.74 2.39 -0.71
N ILE A 105 10.40 3.42 -0.17
CA ILE A 105 11.66 3.95 -0.73
C ILE A 105 12.75 2.87 -0.68
N MET A 106 12.81 2.08 0.40
CA MET A 106 13.77 0.98 0.51
C MET A 106 13.51 -0.16 -0.48
N TYR A 107 12.25 -0.53 -0.70
CA TYR A 107 11.90 -1.59 -1.65
C TYR A 107 12.02 -1.15 -3.10
N SER A 108 11.87 0.14 -3.39
CA SER A 108 11.91 0.72 -4.74
C SER A 108 12.95 1.83 -4.85
N LEU A 109 14.18 1.53 -4.41
CA LEU A 109 15.29 2.48 -4.37
C LEU A 109 15.63 3.05 -5.76
N GLU A 110 15.66 2.19 -6.78
CA GLU A 110 15.92 2.59 -8.17
C GLU A 110 14.88 3.60 -8.67
N THR A 111 13.60 3.37 -8.38
CA THR A 111 12.52 4.28 -8.76
C THR A 111 12.64 5.63 -8.05
N ALA A 112 13.00 5.63 -6.76
CA ALA A 112 13.26 6.86 -6.03
C ALA A 112 14.45 7.64 -6.62
N HIS A 113 15.50 6.95 -7.08
CA HIS A 113 16.59 7.57 -7.82
C HIS A 113 16.13 8.15 -9.16
N TYR A 114 15.35 7.42 -9.95
CA TYR A 114 14.82 7.94 -11.22
C TYR A 114 13.96 9.19 -11.03
N ILE A 115 13.09 9.21 -10.02
CA ILE A 115 12.30 10.41 -9.69
C ILE A 115 13.23 11.59 -9.36
N LEU A 116 14.25 11.36 -8.52
CA LEU A 116 15.22 12.41 -8.19
C LEU A 116 16.07 12.85 -9.38
N ASP A 117 16.34 11.97 -10.34
CA ASP A 117 17.06 12.28 -11.57
C ASP A 117 16.22 13.13 -12.51
N GLU A 118 14.93 12.80 -12.68
CA GLU A 118 13.99 13.63 -13.44
C GLU A 118 13.80 15.03 -12.82
N MET A 119 13.87 15.15 -11.49
CA MET A 119 13.72 16.44 -10.81
C MET A 119 15.02 17.25 -10.76
N CYS A 120 16.17 16.59 -10.66
CA CYS A 120 17.46 17.25 -10.46
C CYS A 120 18.57 16.55 -11.26
N MET A 121 19.14 17.24 -12.25
CA MET A 121 20.25 16.73 -13.05
C MET A 121 21.48 17.63 -12.89
N ASN A 122 22.65 17.03 -12.71
CA ASN A 122 23.94 17.73 -12.56
C ASN A 122 23.92 18.88 -11.52
N GLY A 123 23.12 18.71 -10.46
CA GLY A 123 22.99 19.69 -9.38
C GLY A 123 22.00 20.82 -9.63
N CYS A 124 21.36 20.85 -10.80
CA CYS A 124 20.33 21.81 -11.14
C CYS A 124 18.95 21.18 -10.98
N ILE A 125 17.99 21.94 -10.44
CA ILE A 125 16.57 21.56 -10.47
C ILE A 125 16.07 21.81 -11.89
N VAL A 126 15.56 20.77 -12.54
CA VAL A 126 15.22 20.79 -13.97
C VAL A 126 13.72 20.67 -14.23
N GLU A 127 12.99 19.93 -13.37
CA GLU A 127 11.54 19.78 -13.47
C GLU A 127 10.93 19.72 -12.07
N THR A 128 9.80 20.41 -11.91
CA THR A 128 9.06 20.53 -10.64
C THR A 128 7.57 20.18 -10.80
N ASN A 129 7.09 20.09 -12.04
CA ASN A 129 5.76 19.60 -12.32
C ASN A 129 5.71 18.08 -12.12
N ARG A 130 5.05 17.66 -11.03
CA ARG A 130 4.91 16.25 -10.64
C ARG A 130 4.39 15.34 -11.76
N SER A 131 3.51 15.84 -12.64
CA SER A 131 3.01 15.03 -13.75
C SER A 131 4.06 14.80 -14.84
N ASN A 132 4.90 15.80 -15.10
CA ASN A 132 6.00 15.69 -16.05
C ASN A 132 7.12 14.80 -15.49
N VAL A 133 7.48 14.97 -14.21
CA VAL A 133 8.49 14.13 -13.53
C VAL A 133 8.11 12.64 -13.61
N LEU A 134 6.84 12.31 -13.36
CA LEU A 134 6.40 10.92 -13.27
C LEU A 134 6.14 10.27 -14.64
N ALA A 135 5.98 11.06 -15.71
CA ALA A 135 5.68 10.50 -17.03
C ALA A 135 6.82 9.62 -17.58
N PRO A 136 8.11 10.04 -17.58
CA PRO A 136 9.24 9.20 -17.95
C PRO A 136 9.40 7.99 -17.03
N VAL A 137 9.22 8.17 -15.71
CA VAL A 137 9.32 7.08 -14.73
C VAL A 137 8.30 5.98 -15.03
N HIS A 138 7.08 6.36 -15.41
CA HIS A 138 6.04 5.41 -15.82
C HIS A 138 6.37 4.71 -17.15
N LEU A 139 7.04 5.38 -18.09
CA LEU A 139 7.54 4.75 -19.32
C LEU A 139 8.70 3.78 -19.04
N LEU A 140 9.60 4.12 -18.12
CA LEU A 140 10.71 3.27 -17.69
C LEU A 140 10.22 2.02 -16.97
N GLU A 141 9.19 2.14 -16.13
CA GLU A 141 8.51 0.98 -15.53
C GLU A 141 7.97 0.04 -16.63
N LYS A 142 7.31 0.62 -17.65
CA LYS A 142 6.80 -0.13 -18.81
C LYS A 142 7.91 -0.79 -19.65
N ALA A 143 9.10 -0.20 -19.71
CA ALA A 143 10.19 -0.66 -20.57
C ALA A 143 11.18 -1.63 -19.89
N THR A 144 11.47 -1.43 -18.60
CA THR A 144 12.43 -2.26 -17.82
C THR A 144 11.82 -3.60 -17.41
N THR A 145 10.51 -3.75 -17.55
CA THR A 145 9.86 -5.06 -17.46
C THR A 145 10.18 -5.83 -18.76
N PRO A 146 10.86 -6.99 -18.74
CA PRO A 146 10.82 -7.93 -19.87
C PRO A 146 9.34 -8.21 -20.21
N ARG A 147 9.02 -8.80 -21.36
CA ARG A 147 7.69 -9.41 -21.60
C ARG A 147 7.45 -10.58 -20.63
N MET A 148 7.29 -10.27 -19.35
CA MET A 148 7.01 -11.08 -18.19
C MET A 148 6.39 -10.11 -17.16
N ALA A 149 5.09 -9.93 -17.35
CA ALA A 149 4.08 -9.31 -16.49
C ALA A 149 4.52 -8.74 -15.13
N GLN A 150 4.32 -7.43 -14.95
CA GLN A 150 4.15 -6.81 -13.62
C GLN A 150 2.83 -6.04 -13.50
N ALA A 151 2.40 -5.91 -12.24
CA ALA A 151 1.04 -5.77 -11.74
C ALA A 151 0.54 -4.31 -11.59
N SER A 152 1.03 -3.37 -12.41
CA SER A 152 0.59 -1.96 -12.39
C SER A 152 -0.41 -1.59 -13.49
N ASP A 153 -0.75 -2.50 -14.40
CA ASP A 153 -1.88 -2.34 -15.35
C ASP A 153 -3.27 -2.61 -14.72
N VAL A 154 -3.35 -2.78 -13.40
CA VAL A 154 -4.56 -3.27 -12.71
C VAL A 154 -5.52 -2.13 -12.33
N ASP A 155 -5.21 -0.87 -12.68
CA ASP A 155 -6.10 0.26 -12.38
C ASP A 155 -7.14 0.58 -13.45
N ASP A 156 -7.06 -0.04 -14.64
CA ASP A 156 -8.02 0.16 -15.74
C ASP A 156 -8.64 -1.15 -16.27
N MET A 157 -8.40 -2.28 -15.59
CA MET A 157 -8.75 -3.63 -16.08
C MET A 157 -9.62 -4.40 -15.10
N GLU A 158 -10.74 -3.80 -14.65
CA GLU A 158 -11.82 -4.43 -13.86
C GLU A 158 -11.35 -5.68 -13.06
N PRO A 159 -10.61 -5.50 -11.95
CA PRO A 159 -9.87 -6.59 -11.33
C PRO A 159 -10.77 -7.72 -10.86
N LEU A 160 -10.20 -8.91 -10.79
CA LEU A 160 -10.90 -10.08 -10.27
C LEU A 160 -10.90 -10.04 -8.74
N LEU A 161 -12.04 -10.39 -8.12
CA LEU A 161 -12.12 -10.66 -6.68
C LEU A 161 -12.51 -12.11 -6.46
N LEU A 162 -11.98 -12.70 -5.39
CA LEU A 162 -12.38 -14.03 -4.96
C LEU A 162 -12.98 -13.95 -3.56
N THR A 163 -14.21 -14.42 -3.41
CA THR A 163 -14.92 -14.49 -2.14
C THR A 163 -15.27 -15.92 -1.78
N ALA A 164 -15.47 -16.18 -0.50
CA ALA A 164 -16.08 -17.41 -0.04
C ALA A 164 -17.60 -17.40 -0.33
N LYS A 165 -18.12 -18.47 -0.92
CA LYS A 165 -19.55 -18.70 -1.15
C LYS A 165 -20.21 -19.07 0.16
N LEU A 166 -20.97 -18.14 0.73
CA LEU A 166 -21.71 -18.37 1.97
C LEU A 166 -23.02 -19.10 1.68
N ASP A 167 -23.46 -19.96 2.59
CA ASP A 167 -24.81 -20.53 2.50
C ASP A 167 -25.89 -19.42 2.54
N PRO A 168 -27.07 -19.63 1.93
CA PRO A 168 -28.09 -18.60 1.83
C PRO A 168 -28.57 -18.03 3.17
N ALA A 169 -28.64 -18.85 4.22
CA ALA A 169 -29.11 -18.41 5.54
C ALA A 169 -28.08 -17.47 6.20
N SER A 170 -26.81 -17.86 6.17
CA SER A 170 -25.70 -17.02 6.66
C SER A 170 -25.60 -15.72 5.88
N ARG A 171 -25.68 -15.77 4.54
CA ARG A 171 -25.63 -14.57 3.69
C ARG A 171 -26.77 -13.61 4.01
N ALA A 172 -28.00 -14.11 4.15
CA ALA A 172 -29.15 -13.28 4.49
C ALA A 172 -28.99 -12.61 5.86
N LEU A 173 -28.54 -13.35 6.87
CA LEU A 173 -28.33 -12.83 8.23
C LEU A 173 -27.35 -11.64 8.24
N PHE A 174 -26.16 -11.81 7.69
CA PHE A 174 -25.14 -10.76 7.69
C PHE A 174 -25.47 -9.62 6.72
N THR A 175 -26.20 -9.91 5.64
CA THR A 175 -26.73 -8.86 4.75
C THR A 175 -27.73 -7.99 5.49
N GLY A 176 -28.58 -8.56 6.35
CA GLY A 176 -29.49 -7.80 7.21
C GLY A 176 -28.75 -6.82 8.14
N LEU A 177 -27.62 -7.23 8.72
CA LEU A 177 -26.77 -6.34 9.52
C LEU A 177 -26.17 -5.22 8.66
N ARG A 178 -25.67 -5.53 7.46
CA ARG A 178 -25.16 -4.52 6.52
C ARG A 178 -26.24 -3.54 6.10
N THR A 179 -27.44 -4.00 5.75
CA THR A 179 -28.58 -3.13 5.41
C THR A 179 -28.95 -2.20 6.56
N LYS A 180 -28.82 -2.66 7.82
CA LYS A 180 -29.13 -1.86 9.00
C LYS A 180 -28.06 -0.79 9.31
N TYR A 181 -26.78 -1.12 9.14
CA TYR A 181 -25.68 -0.31 9.70
C TYR A 181 -24.70 0.26 8.67
N PHE A 182 -24.63 -0.29 7.46
CA PHE A 182 -23.78 0.21 6.38
C PHE A 182 -24.47 1.42 5.71
N PRO A 183 -23.74 2.52 5.41
CA PRO A 183 -24.33 3.67 4.73
C PRO A 183 -25.04 3.28 3.44
N ALA A 184 -26.34 3.56 3.35
CA ALA A 184 -27.23 3.06 2.29
C ALA A 184 -26.77 3.51 0.90
N GLU A 185 -26.23 4.73 0.80
CA GLU A 185 -25.71 5.31 -0.44
C GLU A 185 -24.46 4.62 -0.97
N ARG A 186 -23.82 3.74 -0.18
CA ARG A 186 -22.60 2.98 -0.53
C ARG A 186 -22.75 1.47 -0.38
N ASN A 187 -23.91 0.98 0.04
CA ASN A 187 -24.15 -0.43 0.31
C ASN A 187 -24.71 -1.14 -0.94
N TYR A 188 -23.84 -1.47 -1.88
CA TYR A 188 -24.22 -2.10 -3.16
C TYR A 188 -24.13 -3.64 -3.15
N LEU A 189 -23.66 -4.24 -2.05
CA LEU A 189 -23.27 -5.65 -2.01
C LEU A 189 -23.86 -6.35 -0.79
N ASP A 190 -24.33 -7.58 -1.03
CA ASP A 190 -24.61 -8.57 0.01
C ASP A 190 -23.39 -8.80 0.92
N ALA A 191 -23.63 -9.37 2.09
CA ALA A 191 -22.55 -9.83 2.94
C ALA A 191 -21.67 -10.86 2.23
N HIS A 192 -20.37 -10.59 2.27
CA HIS A 192 -19.35 -11.37 1.62
C HIS A 192 -18.16 -11.55 2.55
N LEU A 193 -17.40 -12.62 2.30
CA LEU A 193 -16.13 -12.90 2.94
C LEU A 193 -15.04 -12.92 1.87
N THR A 194 -14.31 -11.82 1.76
CA THR A 194 -13.29 -11.64 0.73
C THR A 194 -12.04 -12.43 1.05
N LEU A 195 -11.52 -13.21 0.10
CA LEU A 195 -10.25 -13.91 0.20
C LEU A 195 -9.13 -13.16 -0.53
N PHE A 196 -9.44 -12.61 -1.71
CA PHE A 196 -8.53 -11.81 -2.52
C PHE A 196 -9.24 -10.56 -3.03
N HIS A 197 -8.57 -9.40 -2.95
CA HIS A 197 -9.18 -8.10 -3.21
C HIS A 197 -8.93 -7.60 -4.64
N LYS A 198 -7.76 -7.91 -5.20
CA LYS A 198 -7.35 -7.39 -6.51
C LYS A 198 -6.45 -8.42 -7.20
N LEU A 199 -7.08 -9.37 -7.91
CA LEU A 199 -6.42 -10.34 -8.77
C LEU A 199 -6.36 -9.80 -10.21
N ASP A 200 -5.28 -10.12 -10.93
CA ASP A 200 -5.07 -9.67 -12.31
C ASP A 200 -6.09 -10.31 -13.27
N ARG A 201 -6.89 -9.46 -13.93
CA ARG A 201 -7.91 -9.85 -14.92
C ARG A 201 -7.34 -10.66 -16.08
N ARG A 202 -6.07 -10.44 -16.45
CA ARG A 202 -5.40 -11.20 -17.53
C ARG A 202 -5.16 -12.66 -17.17
N GLN A 203 -5.13 -12.97 -15.88
CA GLN A 203 -4.94 -14.32 -15.35
C GLN A 203 -6.26 -15.06 -15.13
N GLU A 204 -7.40 -14.54 -15.61
CA GLU A 204 -8.73 -15.14 -15.37
C GLU A 204 -8.76 -16.65 -15.67
N ALA A 205 -8.24 -17.09 -16.81
CA ALA A 205 -8.24 -18.50 -17.17
C ALA A 205 -7.44 -19.37 -16.17
N ALA A 206 -6.31 -18.86 -15.65
CA ALA A 206 -5.54 -19.53 -14.62
C ALA A 206 -6.28 -19.53 -13.28
N VAL A 207 -6.84 -18.38 -12.88
CA VAL A 207 -7.64 -18.24 -11.65
C VAL A 207 -8.81 -19.23 -11.67
N ARG A 208 -9.61 -19.26 -12.74
CA ARG A 208 -10.76 -20.17 -12.87
C ARG A 208 -10.35 -21.63 -12.71
N ARG A 209 -9.30 -22.05 -13.41
CA ARG A 209 -8.76 -23.42 -13.34
C ARG A 209 -8.30 -23.77 -11.92
N ASP A 210 -7.51 -22.90 -11.30
CA ASP A 210 -6.92 -23.15 -9.98
C ASP A 210 -7.99 -23.14 -8.87
N VAL A 211 -8.98 -22.24 -8.97
CA VAL A 211 -10.15 -22.17 -8.08
C VAL A 211 -11.02 -23.41 -8.24
N ALA A 212 -11.32 -23.84 -9.46
CA ALA A 212 -12.09 -25.07 -9.71
C ALA A 212 -11.40 -26.30 -9.09
N PHE A 213 -10.08 -26.45 -9.30
CA PHE A 213 -9.29 -27.52 -8.70
C PHE A 213 -9.24 -27.42 -7.16
N ALA A 214 -9.13 -26.20 -6.62
CA ALA A 214 -9.17 -26.00 -5.19
C ALA A 214 -10.53 -26.40 -4.59
N CYS A 215 -11.63 -26.12 -5.29
CA CYS A 215 -12.98 -26.45 -4.84
C CYS A 215 -13.29 -27.94 -4.91
N SER A 216 -12.87 -28.64 -5.97
CA SER A 216 -13.06 -30.10 -6.10
C SER A 216 -12.30 -30.90 -5.04
N THR A 217 -11.22 -30.33 -4.50
CA THR A 217 -10.41 -30.92 -3.42
C THR A 217 -10.78 -30.44 -2.01
N SER A 218 -11.83 -29.64 -1.88
CA SER A 218 -12.28 -29.07 -0.62
C SER A 218 -13.68 -29.55 -0.26
N SER A 219 -14.05 -29.44 1.02
CA SER A 219 -15.40 -29.77 1.50
C SER A 219 -16.03 -28.54 2.15
N PRO A 220 -17.39 -28.44 2.15
CA PRO A 220 -18.11 -27.42 2.91
C PRO A 220 -17.59 -27.31 4.34
N MET A 221 -17.35 -26.09 4.79
CA MET A 221 -16.74 -25.82 6.08
C MET A 221 -17.64 -24.92 6.92
N VAL A 222 -17.90 -25.33 8.15
CA VAL A 222 -18.60 -24.52 9.15
C VAL A 222 -17.54 -23.75 9.94
N ILE A 223 -17.63 -22.42 9.91
CA ILE A 223 -16.65 -21.55 10.55
C ILE A 223 -17.33 -20.68 11.62
N PRO A 224 -16.66 -20.41 12.76
CA PRO A 224 -17.21 -19.53 13.78
C PRO A 224 -17.19 -18.07 13.33
N VAL A 225 -18.20 -17.33 13.76
CA VAL A 225 -18.30 -15.87 13.67
C VAL A 225 -18.20 -15.32 15.08
N LEU A 226 -17.02 -14.78 15.37
CA LEU A 226 -16.60 -14.32 16.68
C LEU A 226 -17.00 -12.87 16.92
N GLU A 227 -16.45 -12.26 17.97
CA GLU A 227 -16.73 -10.91 18.37
C GLU A 227 -16.52 -9.86 17.26
N PRO A 228 -17.27 -8.74 17.32
CA PRO A 228 -17.02 -7.58 16.49
C PRO A 228 -15.59 -7.08 16.66
N VAL A 229 -15.02 -6.56 15.57
CA VAL A 229 -13.71 -5.92 15.52
C VAL A 229 -13.84 -4.51 14.99
N PHE A 230 -13.12 -3.59 15.64
CA PHE A 230 -13.09 -2.19 15.26
C PHE A 230 -12.03 -1.95 14.19
N LEU A 231 -12.44 -1.37 13.05
CA LEU A 231 -11.57 -1.10 11.90
C LEU A 231 -11.10 0.37 11.82
N GLY A 232 -11.38 1.19 12.83
CA GLY A 232 -11.07 2.62 12.82
C GLY A 232 -12.18 3.48 12.20
N LYS A 233 -12.64 3.12 11.00
CA LYS A 233 -13.74 3.78 10.26
C LYS A 233 -14.88 2.80 9.89
N GLY A 234 -15.01 1.74 10.67
CA GLY A 234 -15.97 0.67 10.43
C GLY A 234 -15.92 -0.44 11.47
N VAL A 235 -16.83 -1.40 11.31
CA VAL A 235 -16.97 -2.58 12.17
C VAL A 235 -17.11 -3.82 11.30
N ALA A 236 -16.41 -4.88 11.69
CA ALA A 236 -16.51 -6.19 11.04
C ALA A 236 -16.66 -7.30 12.08
N LEU A 237 -16.98 -8.51 11.61
CA LEU A 237 -17.08 -9.72 12.42
C LEU A 237 -15.94 -10.66 12.06
N ARG A 238 -15.17 -11.13 13.05
CA ARG A 238 -14.03 -12.01 12.79
C ARG A 238 -14.49 -13.44 12.54
N THR A 239 -13.98 -14.08 11.48
CA THR A 239 -14.39 -15.44 11.08
C THR A 239 -13.19 -16.37 10.89
N PRO A 240 -12.44 -16.73 11.95
CA PRO A 240 -11.20 -17.49 11.81
C PRO A 240 -11.49 -18.93 11.34
N SER A 241 -10.69 -19.42 10.38
CA SER A 241 -10.85 -20.78 9.86
C SER A 241 -9.52 -21.30 9.30
N LYS A 242 -8.88 -22.22 10.03
CA LYS A 242 -7.65 -22.87 9.54
C LYS A 242 -7.82 -23.53 8.17
N PRO A 243 -8.93 -24.25 7.88
CA PRO A 243 -9.16 -24.82 6.54
C PRO A 243 -9.22 -23.74 5.45
N LEU A 244 -9.95 -22.65 5.69
CA LEU A 244 -10.08 -21.56 4.72
C LEU A 244 -8.75 -20.82 4.52
N ASP A 245 -8.03 -20.55 5.60
CA ASP A 245 -6.71 -19.93 5.57
C ASP A 245 -5.71 -20.80 4.81
N SER A 246 -5.77 -22.13 4.99
CA SER A 246 -4.91 -23.09 4.26
C SER A 246 -5.25 -23.13 2.77
N LEU A 247 -6.54 -23.12 2.43
CA LEU A 247 -7.00 -23.05 1.04
C LEU A 247 -6.48 -21.77 0.37
N ARG A 248 -6.66 -20.62 1.03
CA ARG A 248 -6.19 -19.33 0.54
C ARG A 248 -4.67 -19.31 0.39
N ALA A 249 -3.91 -19.84 1.36
CA ALA A 249 -2.46 -19.89 1.30
C ALA A 249 -1.96 -20.74 0.12
N ARG A 250 -2.62 -21.85 -0.20
CA ARG A 250 -2.31 -22.68 -1.37
C ARG A 250 -2.51 -21.92 -2.68
N LEU A 251 -3.65 -21.24 -2.84
CA LEU A 251 -3.91 -20.38 -4.00
C LEU A 251 -2.88 -19.24 -4.08
N ALA A 252 -2.61 -18.57 -2.95
CA ALA A 252 -1.65 -17.48 -2.90
C ALA A 252 -0.22 -17.92 -3.26
N GLY A 253 0.17 -19.14 -2.90
CA GLY A 253 1.45 -19.74 -3.30
C GLY A 253 1.59 -19.91 -4.81
N GLN A 254 0.50 -20.31 -5.49
CA GLN A 254 0.45 -20.44 -6.95
C GLN A 254 0.47 -19.09 -7.66
N TRP A 255 -0.16 -18.08 -7.06
CA TRP A 255 -0.35 -16.76 -7.67
C TRP A 255 0.72 -15.74 -7.27
N LYS A 256 1.69 -16.13 -6.44
CA LYS A 256 2.75 -15.28 -5.88
C LYS A 256 3.40 -14.31 -6.89
N PRO A 257 3.67 -14.66 -8.16
CA PRO A 257 4.29 -13.73 -9.11
C PRO A 257 3.43 -12.49 -9.41
N TRP A 258 2.10 -12.61 -9.37
CA TRP A 258 1.17 -11.59 -9.84
C TRP A 258 0.12 -11.16 -8.81
N LEU A 259 0.25 -11.60 -7.55
CA LEU A 259 -0.53 -11.03 -6.44
C LEU A 259 -0.08 -9.62 -6.10
N THR A 260 -1.04 -8.77 -5.71
CA THR A 260 -0.77 -7.46 -5.10
C THR A 260 -0.13 -7.59 -3.72
N PRO A 261 0.58 -6.55 -3.22
CA PRO A 261 1.14 -6.57 -1.86
C PRO A 261 0.10 -6.87 -0.78
N GLN A 262 -1.12 -6.32 -0.90
CA GLN A 262 -2.23 -6.59 0.03
C GLN A 262 -2.60 -8.08 0.05
N ASP A 263 -2.73 -8.70 -1.11
CA ASP A 263 -3.14 -10.10 -1.20
C ASP A 263 -2.01 -11.10 -0.90
N ARG A 264 -0.73 -10.67 -0.94
CA ARG A 264 0.43 -11.45 -0.49
C ARG A 264 0.54 -11.56 1.03
N GLN A 265 -0.03 -10.63 1.78
CA GLN A 265 0.07 -10.60 3.24
C GLN A 265 -0.83 -11.65 3.93
N GLY A 266 -0.64 -11.77 5.24
CA GLY A 266 -1.43 -12.64 6.10
C GLY A 266 -2.91 -12.25 6.09
N HIS A 267 -3.79 -13.24 5.90
CA HIS A 267 -5.22 -13.05 5.81
C HIS A 267 -5.87 -13.03 7.19
N ARG A 268 -6.75 -12.06 7.42
CA ARG A 268 -7.62 -12.03 8.60
C ARG A 268 -9.06 -12.05 8.11
N ALA A 269 -9.62 -13.26 7.97
CA ALA A 269 -10.98 -13.47 7.51
C ALA A 269 -11.99 -12.70 8.40
N HIS A 270 -12.78 -11.83 7.76
CA HIS A 270 -13.82 -11.05 8.43
C HIS A 270 -14.95 -10.69 7.48
N ILE A 271 -16.15 -10.51 8.02
CA ILE A 271 -17.31 -9.97 7.30
C ILE A 271 -17.50 -8.52 7.70
N THR A 272 -17.46 -7.61 6.74
CA THR A 272 -17.64 -6.18 7.01
C THR A 272 -19.11 -5.84 7.19
N ILE A 273 -19.46 -5.26 8.34
CA ILE A 273 -20.83 -4.82 8.66
C ILE A 273 -21.00 -3.32 8.38
N GLN A 274 -19.97 -2.53 8.62
CA GLN A 274 -19.95 -1.08 8.37
C GLN A 274 -18.55 -0.65 7.98
N ASN A 275 -18.42 0.27 7.03
CA ASN A 275 -17.15 0.91 6.68
C ASN A 275 -17.39 2.29 6.04
N LYS A 276 -16.35 3.11 5.95
CA LYS A 276 -16.36 4.47 5.39
C LYS A 276 -17.24 5.47 6.15
N VAL A 277 -17.41 5.25 7.45
CA VAL A 277 -18.12 6.16 8.37
C VAL A 277 -17.14 6.94 9.25
N SER A 278 -17.65 7.88 10.05
CA SER A 278 -16.82 8.57 11.04
C SER A 278 -16.32 7.60 12.13
N PRO A 279 -15.14 7.83 12.74
CA PRO A 279 -14.65 6.99 13.83
C PRO A 279 -15.59 6.94 15.05
N GLU A 280 -16.34 8.01 15.31
CA GLU A 280 -17.32 8.10 16.39
C GLU A 280 -18.53 7.20 16.11
N GLU A 281 -19.09 7.25 14.91
CA GLU A 281 -20.19 6.38 14.47
C GLU A 281 -19.77 4.90 14.50
N ALA A 282 -18.59 4.59 13.99
CA ALA A 282 -18.04 3.23 14.04
C ALA A 282 -17.83 2.75 15.49
N ARG A 283 -17.43 3.66 16.40
CA ARG A 283 -17.26 3.32 17.81
C ARG A 283 -18.60 3.01 18.47
N GLY A 284 -19.62 3.81 18.21
CA GLY A 284 -20.98 3.59 18.71
C GLY A 284 -21.52 2.22 18.30
N LEU A 285 -21.40 1.87 17.01
CA LEU A 285 -21.82 0.54 16.53
C LEU A 285 -21.00 -0.59 17.14
N PHE A 286 -19.69 -0.41 17.28
CA PHE A 286 -18.82 -1.41 17.89
C PHE A 286 -19.23 -1.72 19.33
N ASP A 287 -19.52 -0.69 20.13
CA ASP A 287 -19.92 -0.86 21.53
C ASP A 287 -21.33 -1.48 21.65
N GLU A 288 -22.27 -1.09 20.78
CA GLU A 288 -23.60 -1.72 20.68
C GLU A 288 -23.48 -3.21 20.37
N LEU A 289 -22.82 -3.56 19.26
CA LEU A 289 -22.68 -4.95 18.84
C LEU A 289 -21.93 -5.75 19.90
N ARG A 290 -20.85 -5.22 20.48
CA ARG A 290 -20.08 -5.94 21.51
C ARG A 290 -20.91 -6.27 22.74
N GLY A 291 -21.87 -5.41 23.10
CA GLY A 291 -22.77 -5.63 24.24
C GLY A 291 -23.85 -6.69 23.99
N THR A 292 -24.29 -6.86 22.74
CA THR A 292 -25.38 -7.78 22.37
C THR A 292 -24.93 -8.99 21.57
N TRP A 293 -23.65 -9.09 21.21
CA TRP A 293 -23.15 -10.12 20.30
C TRP A 293 -23.22 -11.51 20.93
N GLN A 294 -23.79 -12.45 20.19
CA GLN A 294 -23.69 -13.87 20.49
C GLN A 294 -22.83 -14.54 19.41
N PRO A 295 -21.98 -15.51 19.76
CA PRO A 295 -21.24 -16.28 18.76
C PRO A 295 -22.20 -16.97 17.79
N HIS A 296 -21.94 -16.82 16.49
CA HIS A 296 -22.67 -17.51 15.43
C HIS A 296 -21.74 -18.44 14.67
N THR A 297 -22.29 -19.30 13.84
CA THR A 297 -21.52 -20.02 12.82
C THR A 297 -22.04 -19.63 11.45
N LEU A 298 -21.19 -19.81 10.43
CA LEU A 298 -21.60 -19.72 9.03
C LEU A 298 -21.04 -20.91 8.26
N THR A 299 -21.68 -21.26 7.15
CA THR A 299 -21.18 -22.31 6.26
C THR A 299 -20.61 -21.70 4.99
N VAL A 300 -19.36 -22.04 4.68
CA VAL A 300 -18.76 -21.78 3.37
C VAL A 300 -18.94 -23.03 2.52
N GLN A 301 -19.70 -22.90 1.44
CA GLN A 301 -20.06 -24.00 0.54
C GLN A 301 -19.17 -24.06 -0.71
N GLY A 302 -18.33 -23.05 -0.92
CA GLY A 302 -17.59 -22.90 -2.16
C GLY A 302 -16.85 -21.57 -2.25
N LEU A 303 -16.49 -21.18 -3.48
CA LEU A 303 -15.87 -19.90 -3.81
C LEU A 303 -16.62 -19.21 -4.94
N GLU A 304 -16.60 -17.89 -4.96
CA GLU A 304 -17.20 -17.09 -6.03
C GLU A 304 -16.14 -16.16 -6.61
N LEU A 305 -16.03 -16.16 -7.94
CA LEU A 305 -15.16 -15.27 -8.68
C LEU A 305 -15.98 -14.11 -9.25
N HIS A 306 -15.51 -12.89 -9.03
CA HIS A 306 -16.21 -11.66 -9.41
C HIS A 306 -15.31 -10.71 -10.19
N ILE A 307 -15.92 -9.80 -10.94
CA ILE A 307 -15.27 -8.63 -11.55
C ILE A 307 -15.61 -7.39 -10.72
N TYR A 308 -14.59 -6.60 -10.38
CA TYR A 308 -14.77 -5.30 -9.75
C TYR A 308 -15.12 -4.21 -10.77
N LYS A 309 -16.34 -3.68 -10.72
CA LYS A 309 -16.81 -2.61 -11.63
C LYS A 309 -16.97 -1.25 -10.93
N GLY A 310 -15.99 -0.86 -10.12
CA GLY A 310 -15.98 0.46 -9.46
C GLY A 310 -17.00 0.62 -8.32
N GLY A 311 -17.53 -0.47 -7.77
CA GLY A 311 -18.51 -0.45 -6.69
C GLY A 311 -19.38 -1.70 -6.66
N PRO A 312 -20.17 -1.95 -7.73
CA PRO A 312 -20.83 -3.23 -7.93
C PRO A 312 -19.83 -4.32 -8.35
N TRP A 313 -20.13 -5.56 -7.95
CA TRP A 313 -19.40 -6.74 -8.36
C TRP A 313 -20.25 -7.55 -9.33
N GLU A 314 -19.66 -7.94 -10.46
CA GLU A 314 -20.30 -8.86 -11.39
C GLU A 314 -19.81 -10.27 -11.11
N LEU A 315 -20.73 -11.18 -10.77
CA LEU A 315 -20.41 -12.58 -10.58
C LEU A 315 -20.04 -13.22 -11.92
N LEU A 316 -18.84 -13.79 -12.01
CA LEU A 316 -18.38 -14.54 -13.17
C LEU A 316 -18.74 -16.01 -13.10
N GLU A 317 -18.47 -16.62 -11.95
CA GLU A 317 -18.65 -18.04 -11.73
C GLU A 317 -18.66 -18.35 -10.23
N ALA A 318 -19.49 -19.32 -9.86
CA ALA A 318 -19.54 -19.87 -8.51
C ALA A 318 -19.12 -21.34 -8.57
N TYR A 319 -18.21 -21.72 -7.69
CA TYR A 319 -17.67 -23.08 -7.58
C TYR A 319 -18.12 -23.67 -6.25
N ASP A 320 -18.73 -24.85 -6.29
CA ASP A 320 -19.11 -25.58 -5.09
C ASP A 320 -17.98 -26.50 -4.63
N PHE A 321 -17.83 -26.63 -3.31
CA PHE A 321 -16.90 -27.59 -2.72
C PHE A 321 -17.38 -29.02 -2.93
N GLY A 322 -16.48 -29.89 -3.39
CA GLY A 322 -16.76 -31.30 -3.67
C GLY A 322 -17.48 -31.54 -5.01
N ALA A 323 -17.58 -30.53 -5.88
CA ALA A 323 -18.10 -30.64 -7.24
C ALA A 323 -17.07 -31.20 -8.24
#